data_AF-A0A4T0WUR5-F1
#
_entry.id   AF-A0A4T0WUR5-F1
#
_cell.length_a   1.000
_cell.length_b   1.000
_cell.length_c   1.000
_cell.angle_alpha   90.00
_cell.angle_beta   90.00
_cell.angle_gamma   90.00
#
_symmetry.space_group_name_H-M   'P 1'
#
loop_
_entity.id
_entity.type
_entity.pdbx_description
1 polymer ?
#
loop_
_entity_poly.entity_id
_entity_poly.type
_entity_poly.pdbx_seq_one_letter_code
_entity_poly.pdbx_strand_id
1 'polypeptide(L)'
;MTIEFEKIELPEKHVFKGQEFPVAFTVDGAPDFEDILQFLKKKSEEGFFNEVLKKNGAVVLRNLRTTDPEKLSKIVETIGNGSGLEPFVQNGSTAQRHTITEHLSTANEGPSDREIFQHNEFSRFKKYPTTLFFVCTRFNATGGETPIVHGGEFFEEVKKESPEIIDNMINRGVYLEQIWPLVSENETHWSYKYCFGRNIDPNQSFEEQQKTAIKLAHDSVSDDVEFAENGDFIVRQHTKPIRLYNNGETEFPCFFNSVACFGGDTTKKLSGHDKTKNICYDDGTEFDPKHLDTILKVSLQKSYHHTWQAGDIAIVNNYLASHGRKPWNGQRQILVSMWDTPNKAEFPHY
;
A
#
# COMPACT_ATOMS: atom_id res chain seq x y z
N MET A 1 -20.18 6.90 31.95
CA MET A 1 -20.01 7.63 30.68
C MET A 1 -20.11 6.60 29.57
N THR A 2 -20.74 6.92 28.45
CA THR A 2 -20.81 6.00 27.29
C THR A 2 -19.55 6.23 26.46
N ILE A 3 -18.84 5.17 26.09
CA ILE A 3 -17.71 5.25 25.17
C ILE A 3 -18.26 5.18 23.74
N GLU A 4 -17.87 6.13 22.90
CA GLU A 4 -18.33 6.21 21.52
C GLU A 4 -17.26 6.75 20.58
N PHE A 5 -17.47 6.54 19.28
CA PHE A 5 -16.69 7.22 18.26
C PHE A 5 -17.24 8.63 18.08
N GLU A 6 -16.40 9.63 18.34
CA GLU A 6 -16.68 11.01 17.95
C GLU A 6 -15.95 11.28 16.63
N LYS A 7 -16.70 11.75 15.63
CA LYS A 7 -16.14 12.07 14.32
C LYS A 7 -15.28 13.34 14.40
N ILE A 8 -14.08 13.28 13.82
CA ILE A 8 -13.15 14.40 13.73
C ILE A 8 -13.18 14.96 12.31
N GLU A 9 -13.23 16.28 12.23
CA GLU A 9 -13.07 17.02 10.98
C GLU A 9 -11.59 17.13 10.61
N LEU A 10 -11.20 16.52 9.50
CA LEU A 10 -9.87 16.69 8.91
C LEU A 10 -9.90 17.85 7.90
N PRO A 11 -8.95 18.80 7.96
CA PRO A 11 -8.86 19.86 6.97
C PRO A 11 -8.56 19.26 5.59
N GLU A 12 -9.04 19.88 4.51
CA GLU A 12 -8.74 19.46 3.12
C GLU A 12 -9.15 18.02 2.77
N LYS A 13 -10.00 17.38 3.58
CA LYS A 13 -10.58 16.08 3.24
C LYS A 13 -11.39 16.18 1.95
N HIS A 14 -11.38 15.11 1.17
CA HIS A 14 -12.17 15.03 -0.05
C HIS A 14 -13.54 14.42 0.24
N VAL A 15 -14.48 14.60 -0.69
CA VAL A 15 -15.76 13.90 -0.69
C VAL A 15 -15.95 13.27 -2.07
N PHE A 16 -16.06 11.95 -2.11
CA PHE A 16 -16.28 11.20 -3.33
C PHE A 16 -17.56 10.38 -3.22
N LYS A 17 -18.49 10.55 -4.17
CA LYS A 17 -19.81 9.90 -4.17
C LYS A 17 -20.55 10.03 -2.82
N GLY A 18 -20.41 11.18 -2.15
CA GLY A 18 -21.05 11.45 -0.86
C GLY A 18 -20.33 10.89 0.37
N GLN A 19 -19.20 10.21 0.20
CA GLN A 19 -18.39 9.66 1.29
C GLN A 19 -17.12 10.50 1.50
N GLU A 20 -16.80 10.79 2.75
CA GLU A 20 -15.57 11.52 3.09
C GLU A 20 -14.34 10.65 2.94
N PHE A 21 -13.25 11.23 2.43
CA PHE A 21 -11.98 10.55 2.27
C PHE A 21 -10.80 11.43 2.72
N PRO A 22 -10.00 10.96 3.69
CA PRO A 22 -10.34 9.93 4.68
C PRO A 22 -11.41 10.44 5.64
N VAL A 23 -12.09 9.51 6.32
CA VAL A 23 -12.90 9.85 7.51
C VAL A 23 -12.04 9.71 8.76
N ALA A 24 -12.33 10.45 9.83
CA ALA A 24 -11.57 10.35 11.08
C ALA A 24 -12.45 10.30 12.31
N PHE A 25 -11.95 9.61 13.34
CA PHE A 25 -12.61 9.45 14.63
C PHE A 25 -11.63 9.54 15.79
N THR A 26 -12.11 10.02 16.93
CA THR A 26 -11.52 9.79 18.26
C THR A 26 -12.43 8.85 19.03
N VAL A 27 -11.90 8.23 20.08
CA VAL A 27 -12.70 7.49 21.06
C VAL A 27 -12.95 8.42 22.24
N ASP A 28 -14.18 8.93 22.37
CA ASP A 28 -14.58 9.80 23.48
C ASP A 28 -15.12 8.98 24.66
N GLY A 29 -15.01 9.54 25.87
CA GLY A 29 -15.58 8.96 27.08
C GLY A 29 -14.82 7.76 27.67
N ALA A 30 -13.75 7.29 27.02
CA ALA A 30 -12.91 6.20 27.53
C ALA A 30 -11.96 6.67 28.66
N PRO A 31 -12.08 6.12 29.89
CA PRO A 31 -11.22 6.48 31.02
C PRO A 31 -9.74 6.14 30.82
N ASP A 32 -9.45 4.97 30.25
CA ASP A 32 -8.09 4.50 30.04
C ASP A 32 -7.90 3.73 28.71
N PHE A 33 -6.70 3.17 28.51
CA PHE A 33 -6.35 2.44 27.29
C PHE A 33 -7.09 1.11 27.16
N GLU A 34 -7.38 0.42 28.26
CA GLU A 34 -8.04 -0.88 28.23
C GLU A 34 -9.51 -0.72 27.79
N ASP A 35 -10.15 0.35 28.26
CA ASP A 35 -11.49 0.75 27.80
C ASP A 35 -11.52 1.05 26.29
N ILE A 36 -10.50 1.74 25.76
CA ILE A 36 -10.34 1.97 24.31
C ILE A 36 -10.20 0.63 23.59
N LEU A 37 -9.34 -0.27 24.07
CA LEU A 37 -9.09 -1.56 23.43
C LEU A 37 -10.37 -2.42 23.39
N GLN A 38 -11.10 -2.49 24.50
CA GLN A 38 -12.38 -3.22 24.57
C GLN A 38 -13.44 -2.62 23.65
N PHE A 39 -13.52 -1.29 23.57
CA PHE A 39 -14.43 -0.60 22.66
C PHE A 39 -14.10 -0.89 21.20
N LEU A 40 -12.82 -0.76 20.81
CA LEU A 40 -12.36 -1.03 19.45
C LEU A 40 -12.57 -2.50 19.07
N LYS A 41 -12.35 -3.45 19.99
CA LYS A 41 -12.65 -4.86 19.79
C LYS A 41 -14.12 -5.06 19.43
N LYS A 42 -15.03 -4.57 20.27
CA LYS A 42 -16.48 -4.66 20.05
C LYS A 42 -16.88 -4.06 18.70
N LYS A 43 -16.36 -2.86 18.38
CA LYS A 43 -16.69 -2.18 17.11
C LYS A 43 -16.16 -2.92 15.89
N SER A 44 -14.99 -3.54 16.01
CA SER A 44 -14.42 -4.37 14.93
C SER A 44 -15.27 -5.61 14.69
N GLU A 45 -15.66 -6.33 15.75
CA GLU A 45 -16.54 -7.51 15.68
C GLU A 45 -17.95 -7.17 15.18
N GLU A 46 -18.44 -5.95 15.43
CA GLU A 46 -19.69 -5.39 14.88
C GLU A 46 -19.57 -4.99 13.39
N GLY A 47 -18.39 -5.06 12.79
CA GLY A 47 -18.14 -4.74 11.37
C GLY A 47 -17.95 -3.26 11.06
N PHE A 48 -17.74 -2.40 12.07
CA PHE A 48 -17.58 -0.95 11.87
C PHE A 48 -16.45 -0.63 10.88
N PHE A 49 -15.27 -1.21 11.06
CA PHE A 49 -14.11 -0.92 10.22
C PHE A 49 -14.29 -1.47 8.80
N ASN A 50 -14.92 -2.64 8.64
CA ASN A 50 -15.24 -3.19 7.32
C ASN A 50 -16.16 -2.23 6.54
N GLU A 51 -17.23 -1.75 7.17
CA GLU A 51 -18.19 -0.83 6.53
C GLU A 51 -17.57 0.54 6.25
N VAL A 52 -16.84 1.12 7.19
CA VAL A 52 -16.17 2.41 7.00
C VAL A 52 -15.11 2.33 5.91
N LEU A 53 -14.24 1.31 5.91
CA LEU A 53 -13.24 1.14 4.86
C LEU A 53 -13.86 0.85 3.49
N LYS A 54 -15.00 0.15 3.46
CA LYS A 54 -15.74 -0.11 2.23
C LYS A 54 -16.34 1.15 1.62
N LYS A 55 -16.85 2.06 2.45
CA LYS A 55 -17.50 3.29 1.98
C LYS A 55 -16.52 4.43 1.74
N ASN A 56 -15.60 4.62 2.69
CA ASN A 56 -14.71 5.77 2.73
C ASN A 56 -13.34 5.47 2.12
N GLY A 57 -12.86 4.22 2.13
CA GLY A 57 -11.55 3.84 1.60
C GLY A 57 -10.38 4.08 2.56
N ALA A 58 -10.48 5.03 3.49
CA ALA A 58 -9.51 5.20 4.56
C ALA A 58 -10.16 5.81 5.81
N VAL A 59 -9.70 5.36 6.99
CA VAL A 59 -10.10 5.89 8.29
C VAL A 59 -8.89 6.23 9.14
N VAL A 60 -8.93 7.37 9.83
CA VAL A 60 -7.91 7.77 10.81
C VAL A 60 -8.50 7.70 12.22
N LEU A 61 -7.80 7.02 13.13
CA LEU A 61 -8.05 7.06 14.55
C LEU A 61 -7.01 7.97 15.21
N ARG A 62 -7.46 8.94 16.00
CA ARG A 62 -6.62 9.91 16.70
C ARG A 62 -6.93 9.91 18.21
N ASN A 63 -5.98 10.40 19.01
CA ASN A 63 -6.11 10.57 20.46
C ASN A 63 -6.37 9.26 21.25
N LEU A 64 -5.74 8.16 20.83
CA LEU A 64 -5.87 6.83 21.47
C LEU A 64 -5.13 6.67 22.81
N ARG A 65 -4.78 7.79 23.47
CA ARG A 65 -4.09 7.87 24.78
C ARG A 65 -2.75 7.15 24.87
N THR A 66 -2.11 6.81 23.76
CA THR A 66 -0.80 6.16 23.75
C THR A 66 -0.01 6.47 22.49
N THR A 67 1.31 6.48 22.62
CA THR A 67 2.28 6.51 21.53
C THR A 67 3.25 5.32 21.62
N ASP A 68 2.99 4.38 22.54
CA ASP A 68 3.81 3.21 22.81
C ASP A 68 3.59 2.18 21.68
N PRO A 69 4.64 1.79 20.92
CA PRO A 69 4.52 0.82 19.85
C PRO A 69 3.82 -0.48 20.27
N GLU A 70 4.05 -0.99 21.48
CA GLU A 70 3.45 -2.25 21.95
C GLU A 70 1.94 -2.12 22.14
N LYS A 71 1.49 -1.01 22.72
CA LYS A 71 0.06 -0.72 22.89
C LYS A 71 -0.63 -0.47 21.55
N LEU A 72 0.01 0.28 20.65
CA LEU A 72 -0.51 0.52 19.31
C LEU A 72 -0.56 -0.78 18.49
N SER A 73 0.41 -1.68 18.66
CA SER A 73 0.40 -3.02 18.06
C SER A 73 -0.81 -3.84 18.50
N LYS A 74 -1.18 -3.79 19.79
CA LYS A 74 -2.40 -4.44 20.30
C LYS A 74 -3.68 -3.87 19.71
N ILE A 75 -3.74 -2.55 19.47
CA ILE A 75 -4.88 -1.93 18.78
C ILE A 75 -4.98 -2.47 17.34
N VAL A 76 -3.86 -2.51 16.61
CA VAL A 76 -3.82 -3.04 15.23
C VAL A 76 -4.28 -4.50 15.19
N GLU A 77 -3.75 -5.34 16.08
CA GLU A 77 -4.16 -6.73 16.22
C GLU A 77 -5.66 -6.87 16.52
N THR A 78 -6.16 -6.09 17.49
CA THR A 78 -7.56 -6.10 17.91
C THR A 78 -8.49 -5.74 16.76
N ILE A 79 -8.16 -4.69 16.00
CA ILE A 79 -8.94 -4.27 14.85
C ILE A 79 -8.85 -5.31 13.72
N GLY A 80 -7.64 -5.79 13.41
CA GLY A 80 -7.41 -6.78 12.36
C GLY A 80 -8.20 -8.06 12.61
N ASN A 81 -7.99 -8.69 13.77
CA ASN A 81 -8.65 -9.94 14.16
C ASN A 81 -10.17 -9.76 14.27
N GLY A 82 -10.63 -8.68 14.92
CA GLY A 82 -12.06 -8.39 15.07
C GLY A 82 -12.77 -8.14 13.73
N SER A 83 -12.05 -7.63 12.72
CA SER A 83 -12.56 -7.41 11.37
C SER A 83 -12.42 -8.63 10.45
N GLY A 84 -11.99 -9.78 10.99
CA GLY A 84 -11.80 -11.02 10.24
C GLY A 84 -10.61 -11.03 9.28
N LEU A 85 -9.59 -10.20 9.55
CA LEU A 85 -8.37 -10.12 8.75
C LEU A 85 -7.27 -11.04 9.30
N GLU A 86 -6.31 -11.39 8.46
CA GLU A 86 -5.08 -12.10 8.85
C GLU A 86 -3.82 -11.31 8.48
N PRO A 87 -2.70 -11.42 9.22
CA PRO A 87 -1.45 -10.78 8.86
C PRO A 87 -0.96 -11.21 7.47
N PHE A 88 -0.66 -10.25 6.61
CA PHE A 88 -0.22 -10.50 5.25
C PHE A 88 1.27 -10.89 5.20
N VAL A 89 1.56 -12.02 4.56
CA VAL A 89 2.93 -12.50 4.36
C VAL A 89 3.53 -11.86 3.11
N GLN A 90 4.48 -10.94 3.32
CA GLN A 90 5.18 -10.27 2.24
C GLN A 90 6.18 -11.18 1.52
N ASN A 91 6.09 -11.24 0.20
CA ASN A 91 7.06 -11.87 -0.68
C ASN A 91 7.25 -10.96 -1.90
N GLY A 92 8.46 -10.92 -2.47
CA GLY A 92 8.79 -10.08 -3.62
C GLY A 92 8.89 -8.58 -3.28
N SER A 93 9.34 -8.19 -2.09
CA SER A 93 9.56 -6.79 -1.72
C SER A 93 11.05 -6.47 -1.56
N THR A 94 11.45 -5.27 -2.01
CA THR A 94 12.78 -4.68 -1.77
C THR A 94 12.78 -3.73 -0.57
N ALA A 95 11.64 -3.56 0.11
CA ALA A 95 11.55 -2.68 1.27
C ALA A 95 12.34 -3.29 2.44
N GLN A 96 13.37 -2.60 2.89
CA GLN A 96 14.04 -2.91 4.14
C GLN A 96 13.09 -2.64 5.30
N ARG A 97 12.97 -3.60 6.22
CA ARG A 97 12.07 -3.52 7.37
C ARG A 97 12.77 -4.00 8.63
N HIS A 98 12.58 -3.24 9.69
CA HIS A 98 12.92 -3.66 11.03
C HIS A 98 11.64 -3.93 11.82
N THR A 99 11.51 -5.14 12.34
CA THR A 99 10.43 -5.52 13.25
C THR A 99 10.58 -4.73 14.55
N ILE A 100 9.53 -4.01 14.94
CA ILE A 100 9.48 -3.24 16.20
C ILE A 100 8.65 -4.00 17.24
N THR A 101 7.52 -4.57 16.82
CA THR A 101 6.63 -5.42 17.62
C THR A 101 6.18 -6.62 16.78
N GLU A 102 5.34 -7.49 17.32
CA GLU A 102 4.76 -8.62 16.58
C GLU A 102 4.07 -8.20 15.27
N HIS A 103 3.30 -7.10 15.29
CA HIS A 103 2.52 -6.64 14.13
C HIS A 103 3.03 -5.35 13.49
N LEU A 104 4.03 -4.68 14.06
CA LEU A 104 4.55 -3.42 13.54
C LEU A 104 6.01 -3.53 13.11
N SER A 105 6.27 -3.04 11.90
CA SER A 105 7.61 -2.88 11.36
C SER A 105 7.80 -1.46 10.86
N THR A 106 9.05 -1.04 10.65
CA THR A 106 9.31 0.27 10.04
C THR A 106 8.71 0.35 8.63
N ALA A 107 8.09 1.49 8.32
CA ALA A 107 7.74 1.82 6.93
C ALA A 107 9.04 2.19 6.18
N ASN A 108 9.02 2.12 4.83
CA ASN A 108 10.19 2.30 3.96
C ASN A 108 11.18 3.38 4.48
N GLU A 109 12.37 2.93 4.86
CA GLU A 109 13.45 3.71 5.47
C GLU A 109 14.34 4.43 4.45
N GLY A 110 13.92 4.45 3.18
CA GLY A 110 14.61 5.20 2.14
C GLY A 110 14.81 6.68 2.51
N PRO A 111 15.78 7.36 1.86
CA PRO A 111 16.22 8.71 2.24
C PRO A 111 15.07 9.70 2.47
N SER A 112 15.19 10.51 3.54
CA SER A 112 14.13 11.42 3.98
C SER A 112 13.88 12.58 3.02
N ASP A 113 14.84 12.89 2.15
CA ASP A 113 14.74 13.91 1.10
C ASP A 113 14.02 13.42 -0.16
N ARG A 114 13.84 12.10 -0.32
CA ARG A 114 13.14 11.51 -1.45
C ARG A 114 11.63 11.49 -1.23
N GLU A 115 10.90 11.77 -2.29
CA GLU A 115 9.45 11.58 -2.36
C GLU A 115 9.15 10.17 -2.87
N ILE A 116 8.12 9.53 -2.30
CA ILE A 116 7.54 8.30 -2.85
C ILE A 116 6.17 8.68 -3.41
N PHE A 117 5.96 8.47 -4.71
CA PHE A 117 4.67 8.80 -5.33
C PHE A 117 3.62 7.71 -5.11
N GLN A 118 2.41 8.02 -5.58
CA GLN A 118 1.21 7.23 -5.37
C GLN A 118 1.35 5.81 -5.92
N HIS A 119 1.12 4.84 -5.04
CA HIS A 119 1.02 3.43 -5.37
C HIS A 119 0.02 2.73 -4.45
N ASN A 120 -0.57 1.66 -4.94
CA ASN A 120 -1.21 0.66 -4.11
C ASN A 120 -0.19 -0.46 -3.81
N GLU A 121 -0.11 -0.89 -2.55
CA GLU A 121 0.87 -1.87 -2.09
C GLU A 121 0.64 -3.21 -2.81
N PHE A 122 1.70 -3.80 -3.37
CA PHE A 122 1.63 -5.07 -4.13
C PHE A 122 0.62 -5.09 -5.30
N SER A 123 0.22 -3.95 -5.85
CA SER A 123 -0.83 -3.86 -6.89
C SER A 123 -0.55 -4.56 -8.23
N ARG A 124 0.71 -4.92 -8.43
CA ARG A 124 1.22 -5.63 -9.61
C ARG A 124 1.40 -7.13 -9.37
N PHE A 125 1.00 -7.63 -8.19
CA PHE A 125 1.21 -9.02 -7.76
C PHE A 125 -0.12 -9.77 -7.73
N LYS A 126 -0.07 -11.10 -7.81
CA LYS A 126 -1.24 -11.97 -7.63
C LYS A 126 -1.84 -11.84 -6.22
N LYS A 127 -0.97 -11.76 -5.20
CA LYS A 127 -1.37 -11.58 -3.80
C LYS A 127 -0.95 -10.20 -3.30
N TYR A 128 -1.90 -9.52 -2.68
CA TYR A 128 -1.74 -8.20 -2.10
C TYR A 128 -2.56 -8.10 -0.80
N PRO A 129 -2.12 -7.29 0.18
CA PRO A 129 -2.92 -7.02 1.37
C PRO A 129 -4.15 -6.20 1.00
N THR A 130 -5.29 -6.48 1.61
CA THR A 130 -6.50 -5.65 1.46
C THR A 130 -6.45 -4.41 2.35
N THR A 131 -5.76 -4.50 3.49
CA THR A 131 -5.75 -3.46 4.51
C THR A 131 -4.33 -3.13 4.95
N LEU A 132 -4.02 -1.84 5.01
CA LEU A 132 -2.77 -1.33 5.56
C LEU A 132 -3.06 -0.53 6.82
N PHE A 133 -2.27 -0.74 7.85
CA PHE A 133 -2.24 0.12 9.03
C PHE A 133 -0.95 0.93 9.00
N PHE A 134 -1.07 2.26 9.01
CA PHE A 134 0.05 3.17 9.26
C PHE A 134 -0.09 3.75 10.66
N VAL A 135 0.96 3.58 11.47
CA VAL A 135 0.93 3.88 12.90
C VAL A 135 2.01 4.90 13.21
N CYS A 136 1.62 6.08 13.69
CA CYS A 136 2.57 7.12 14.05
C CYS A 136 2.95 7.03 15.53
N THR A 137 4.20 6.66 15.82
CA THR A 137 4.69 6.60 17.21
C THR A 137 5.37 7.89 17.63
N ARG A 138 5.96 8.63 16.68
CA ARG A 138 6.64 9.91 16.91
C ARG A 138 6.56 10.81 15.68
N PHE A 139 6.20 12.08 15.87
CA PHE A 139 6.17 13.06 14.78
C PHE A 139 6.43 14.48 15.30
N ASN A 140 7.52 15.09 14.84
CA ASN A 140 7.81 16.52 14.99
C ASN A 140 8.46 17.09 13.73
N ALA A 141 8.36 16.37 12.61
CA ALA A 141 8.99 16.73 11.36
C ALA A 141 8.27 17.88 10.66
N THR A 142 9.01 18.62 9.84
CA THR A 142 8.43 19.45 8.78
C THR A 142 8.34 18.61 7.51
N GLY A 143 7.16 18.59 6.88
CA GLY A 143 6.85 17.64 5.80
C GLY A 143 6.59 16.22 6.35
N GLY A 144 6.82 15.19 5.54
CA GLY A 144 6.70 13.79 5.97
C GLY A 144 5.27 13.27 6.06
N GLU A 145 4.32 13.99 5.50
CA GLU A 145 2.95 13.56 5.34
C GLU A 145 2.90 12.25 4.54
N THR A 146 1.86 11.46 4.80
CA THR A 146 1.49 10.32 3.95
C THR A 146 0.37 10.79 3.02
N PRO A 147 0.68 11.19 1.77
CA PRO A 147 -0.34 11.56 0.81
C PRO A 147 -1.14 10.31 0.42
N ILE A 148 -2.47 10.39 0.48
CA ILE A 148 -3.38 9.32 0.04
C ILE A 148 -4.35 9.84 -1.00
N VAL A 149 -4.72 9.01 -1.98
CA VAL A 149 -5.65 9.39 -3.07
C VAL A 149 -6.75 8.33 -3.18
N HIS A 150 -8.00 8.78 -3.30
CA HIS A 150 -9.13 7.89 -3.55
C HIS A 150 -9.10 7.40 -4.99
N GLY A 151 -8.97 6.09 -5.20
CA GLY A 151 -8.75 5.47 -6.51
C GLY A 151 -9.88 5.70 -7.51
N GLY A 152 -11.12 5.86 -7.04
CA GLY A 152 -12.25 6.25 -7.89
C GLY A 152 -12.21 7.71 -8.33
N GLU A 153 -11.79 8.62 -7.45
CA GLU A 153 -11.65 10.04 -7.79
C GLU A 153 -10.47 10.21 -8.76
N PHE A 154 -9.37 9.50 -8.48
CA PHE A 154 -8.21 9.48 -9.34
C PHE A 154 -8.56 9.00 -10.76
N PHE A 155 -9.34 7.92 -10.86
CA PHE A 155 -9.82 7.43 -12.14
C PHE A 155 -10.65 8.47 -12.90
N GLU A 156 -11.66 9.06 -12.25
CA GLU A 156 -12.57 10.02 -12.90
C GLU A 156 -11.80 11.25 -13.44
N GLU A 157 -10.79 11.72 -12.70
CA GLU A 157 -10.03 12.91 -13.09
C GLU A 157 -8.99 12.61 -14.17
N VAL A 158 -8.32 11.45 -14.14
CA VAL A 158 -7.46 11.03 -15.27
C VAL A 158 -8.31 10.84 -16.53
N LYS A 159 -9.47 10.19 -16.43
CA LYS A 159 -10.38 9.99 -17.56
C LYS A 159 -10.85 11.32 -18.14
N LYS A 160 -11.13 12.31 -17.30
CA LYS A 160 -11.55 13.65 -17.72
C LYS A 160 -10.43 14.41 -18.43
N GLU A 161 -9.18 14.32 -17.94
CA GLU A 161 -8.02 14.98 -18.54
C GLU A 161 -7.59 14.29 -19.85
N SER A 162 -7.58 12.96 -19.89
CA SER A 162 -7.28 12.17 -21.09
C SER A 162 -7.96 10.79 -21.07
N PRO A 163 -9.09 10.62 -21.77
CA PRO A 163 -9.76 9.32 -21.92
C PRO A 163 -8.87 8.25 -22.55
N GLU A 164 -7.97 8.66 -23.45
CA GLU A 164 -7.05 7.75 -24.15
C GLU A 164 -6.11 7.00 -23.19
N ILE A 165 -5.73 7.60 -22.05
CA ILE A 165 -4.93 6.93 -21.02
C ILE A 165 -5.69 5.71 -20.50
N ILE A 166 -6.98 5.89 -20.21
CA ILE A 166 -7.86 4.86 -19.66
C ILE A 166 -8.08 3.77 -20.70
N ASP A 167 -8.40 4.14 -21.94
CA ASP A 167 -8.63 3.18 -23.02
C ASP A 167 -7.38 2.33 -23.30
N ASN A 168 -6.20 2.94 -23.34
CA ASN A 168 -4.94 2.21 -23.51
C ASN A 168 -4.71 1.22 -22.35
N MET A 169 -4.87 1.66 -21.10
CA MET A 169 -4.66 0.80 -19.93
C MET A 169 -5.65 -0.37 -19.84
N ILE A 170 -6.92 -0.16 -20.22
CA ILE A 170 -7.94 -1.23 -20.23
C ILE A 170 -7.61 -2.26 -21.31
N ASN A 171 -7.28 -1.80 -22.53
CA ASN A 171 -7.11 -2.69 -23.67
C ASN A 171 -5.75 -3.40 -23.69
N ARG A 172 -4.71 -2.80 -23.12
CA ARG A 172 -3.32 -3.24 -23.29
C ARG A 172 -2.64 -3.65 -21.98
N GLY A 173 -3.31 -3.47 -20.83
CA GLY A 173 -2.73 -3.76 -19.52
C GLY A 173 -1.46 -2.97 -19.23
N VAL A 174 -0.68 -3.40 -18.25
CA VAL A 174 0.55 -2.76 -17.79
C VAL A 174 1.56 -3.84 -17.47
N TYR A 175 2.77 -3.66 -18.01
CA TYR A 175 3.89 -4.54 -17.86
C TYR A 175 5.02 -3.89 -17.07
N LEU A 176 5.67 -4.71 -16.25
CA LEU A 176 6.92 -4.34 -15.60
C LEU A 176 7.85 -5.56 -15.50
N GLU A 177 9.10 -5.40 -15.92
CA GLU A 177 10.14 -6.40 -15.72
C GLU A 177 11.11 -5.95 -14.63
N GLN A 178 11.26 -6.78 -13.60
CA GLN A 178 12.21 -6.54 -12.53
C GLN A 178 13.27 -7.61 -12.47
N ILE A 179 14.51 -7.16 -12.34
CA ILE A 179 15.67 -8.01 -12.13
C ILE A 179 16.03 -7.98 -10.65
N TRP A 180 16.03 -9.16 -10.03
CA TRP A 180 16.42 -9.39 -8.66
C TRP A 180 17.79 -10.04 -8.66
N PRO A 181 18.84 -9.33 -8.21
CA PRO A 181 20.20 -9.81 -8.39
C PRO A 181 20.48 -11.06 -7.55
N LEU A 182 21.44 -11.87 -7.98
CA LEU A 182 21.95 -12.98 -7.16
C LEU A 182 22.58 -12.49 -5.85
N VAL A 183 23.27 -11.35 -5.90
CA VAL A 183 23.96 -10.72 -4.77
C VAL A 183 23.64 -9.24 -4.72
N SER A 184 23.43 -8.70 -3.52
CA SER A 184 23.19 -7.29 -3.26
C SER A 184 23.83 -6.89 -1.95
N GLU A 185 24.24 -5.63 -1.78
CA GLU A 185 24.82 -5.12 -0.53
C GLU A 185 23.77 -4.80 0.55
N ASN A 186 22.48 -4.76 0.19
CA ASN A 186 21.41 -4.18 1.00
C ASN A 186 20.19 -5.11 1.13
N GLU A 187 20.41 -6.42 1.12
CA GLU A 187 19.34 -7.42 1.30
C GLU A 187 18.20 -7.33 0.25
N THR A 188 18.53 -6.93 -0.98
CA THR A 188 17.60 -6.86 -2.12
C THR A 188 17.87 -7.93 -3.19
N HIS A 189 18.65 -8.95 -2.86
CA HIS A 189 18.90 -10.12 -3.71
C HIS A 189 17.73 -11.11 -3.66
N TRP A 190 17.51 -11.88 -4.73
CA TRP A 190 16.29 -12.71 -4.86
C TRP A 190 16.12 -13.74 -3.73
N SER A 191 17.22 -14.29 -3.21
CA SER A 191 17.21 -15.30 -2.13
C SER A 191 17.07 -14.71 -0.73
N TYR A 192 16.88 -13.39 -0.59
CA TYR A 192 16.58 -12.78 0.69
C TYR A 192 15.14 -13.04 1.14
N LYS A 193 14.93 -13.10 2.47
CA LYS A 193 13.67 -13.53 3.10
C LYS A 193 12.42 -12.77 2.61
N TYR A 194 12.50 -11.45 2.47
CA TYR A 194 11.35 -10.62 2.04
C TYR A 194 11.21 -10.53 0.50
N CYS A 195 12.23 -10.98 -0.23
CA CYS A 195 12.19 -11.17 -1.67
C CYS A 195 11.56 -12.55 -1.97
N PHE A 196 12.30 -13.48 -2.58
CA PHE A 196 11.82 -14.83 -2.89
C PHE A 196 12.48 -15.93 -2.02
N GLY A 197 13.20 -15.53 -0.98
CA GLY A 197 14.00 -16.40 -0.14
C GLY A 197 13.31 -17.02 1.07
N ARG A 198 12.06 -16.63 1.38
CA ARG A 198 11.40 -16.99 2.64
C ARG A 198 11.43 -18.48 2.99
N ASN A 199 11.31 -19.34 1.97
CA ASN A 199 11.19 -20.79 2.13
C ASN A 199 12.45 -21.54 1.65
N ILE A 200 13.54 -20.82 1.33
CA ILE A 200 14.78 -21.42 0.86
C ILE A 200 15.53 -22.04 2.03
N ASP A 201 15.92 -23.31 1.89
CA ASP A 201 16.94 -23.92 2.75
C ASP A 201 18.33 -23.57 2.17
N PRO A 202 19.17 -22.82 2.90
CA PRO A 202 20.49 -22.41 2.40
C PRO A 202 21.45 -23.59 2.19
N ASN A 203 21.15 -24.77 2.74
CA ASN A 203 21.98 -25.97 2.55
C ASN A 203 21.65 -26.75 1.26
N GLN A 204 20.56 -26.40 0.58
CA GLN A 204 20.18 -27.02 -0.69
C GLN A 204 21.06 -26.55 -1.85
N SER A 205 21.11 -27.35 -2.91
CA SER A 205 21.79 -26.97 -4.14
C SER A 205 21.18 -25.71 -4.76
N PHE A 206 21.97 -24.96 -5.53
CA PHE A 206 21.50 -23.73 -6.18
C PHE A 206 20.21 -23.95 -7.00
N GLU A 207 20.14 -25.06 -7.74
CA GLU A 207 18.97 -25.43 -8.54
C GLU A 207 17.69 -25.63 -7.69
N GLU A 208 17.82 -26.24 -6.50
CA GLU A 208 16.70 -26.42 -5.56
C GLU A 208 16.25 -25.09 -4.94
N GLN A 209 17.19 -24.19 -4.65
CA GLN A 209 16.88 -22.83 -4.19
C GLN A 209 16.12 -22.05 -5.28
N GLN A 210 16.56 -22.15 -6.54
CA GLN A 210 15.89 -21.54 -7.69
C GLN A 210 14.45 -22.07 -7.85
N LYS A 211 14.23 -23.39 -7.76
CA LYS A 211 12.90 -24.00 -7.81
C LYS A 211 11.98 -23.48 -6.71
N THR A 212 12.53 -23.27 -5.51
CA THR A 212 11.79 -22.72 -4.37
C THR A 212 11.39 -21.26 -4.59
N ALA A 213 12.29 -20.43 -5.11
CA ALA A 213 12.01 -19.04 -5.47
C ALA A 213 10.96 -18.92 -6.59
N ILE A 214 11.07 -19.74 -7.65
CA ILE A 214 10.09 -19.81 -8.74
C ILE A 214 8.70 -20.16 -8.20
N LYS A 215 8.60 -21.20 -7.36
CA LYS A 215 7.32 -21.59 -6.75
C LYS A 215 6.71 -20.44 -5.96
N LEU A 216 7.50 -19.75 -5.14
CA LEU A 216 7.01 -18.61 -4.37
C LEU A 216 6.55 -17.45 -5.27
N ALA A 217 7.26 -17.20 -6.37
CA ALA A 217 6.88 -16.19 -7.35
C ALA A 217 5.56 -16.56 -8.05
N HIS A 218 5.38 -17.82 -8.48
CA HIS A 218 4.11 -18.29 -9.04
C HIS A 218 2.95 -18.15 -8.05
N ASP A 219 3.18 -18.47 -6.78
CA ASP A 219 2.14 -18.44 -5.73
C ASP A 219 1.72 -17.03 -5.31
N SER A 220 2.55 -16.01 -5.54
CA SER A 220 2.33 -14.67 -4.96
C SER A 220 2.51 -13.49 -5.90
N VAL A 221 3.31 -13.61 -6.95
CA VAL A 221 3.76 -12.48 -7.77
C VAL A 221 3.37 -12.63 -9.24
N SER A 222 3.94 -13.60 -9.96
CA SER A 222 3.76 -13.79 -11.41
C SER A 222 4.07 -15.22 -11.85
N ASP A 223 3.48 -15.67 -12.96
CA ASP A 223 3.86 -16.91 -13.67
C ASP A 223 4.99 -16.70 -14.69
N ASP A 224 5.25 -15.46 -15.11
CA ASP A 224 6.32 -15.14 -16.05
C ASP A 224 7.59 -14.77 -15.27
N VAL A 225 8.40 -15.80 -15.02
CA VAL A 225 9.65 -15.71 -14.28
C VAL A 225 10.73 -16.56 -14.92
N GLU A 226 11.98 -16.13 -14.82
CA GLU A 226 13.13 -16.91 -15.27
C GLU A 226 14.38 -16.57 -14.47
N PHE A 227 15.36 -17.47 -14.48
CA PHE A 227 16.71 -17.17 -14.04
C PHE A 227 17.59 -16.89 -15.26
N ALA A 228 18.30 -15.77 -15.23
CA ALA A 228 19.31 -15.45 -16.23
C ALA A 228 20.58 -16.29 -16.02
N GLU A 229 21.44 -16.36 -17.04
CA GLU A 229 22.71 -17.12 -16.99
C GLU A 229 23.65 -16.67 -15.86
N ASN A 230 23.57 -15.40 -15.46
CA ASN A 230 24.35 -14.83 -14.37
C ASN A 230 23.78 -15.14 -12.97
N GLY A 231 22.66 -15.88 -12.90
CA GLY A 231 21.98 -16.24 -11.64
C GLY A 231 21.02 -15.18 -11.10
N ASP A 232 20.82 -14.07 -11.81
CA ASP A 232 19.78 -13.10 -11.46
C ASP A 232 18.38 -13.68 -11.73
N PHE A 233 17.42 -13.33 -10.89
CA PHE A 233 16.03 -13.75 -11.03
C PHE A 233 15.20 -12.65 -11.68
N ILE A 234 14.62 -12.93 -12.83
CA ILE A 234 13.80 -11.99 -13.60
C ILE A 234 12.34 -12.32 -13.34
N VAL A 235 11.57 -11.30 -12.93
CA VAL A 235 10.14 -11.41 -12.67
C VAL A 235 9.40 -10.37 -13.50
N ARG A 236 8.51 -10.84 -14.37
CA ARG A 236 7.70 -10.01 -15.25
C ARG A 236 6.27 -9.96 -14.73
N GLN A 237 5.79 -8.78 -14.37
CA GLN A 237 4.43 -8.60 -13.90
C GLN A 237 3.55 -8.04 -15.02
N HIS A 238 2.39 -8.67 -15.19
CA HIS A 238 1.32 -8.23 -16.07
C HIS A 238 0.13 -7.83 -15.20
N THR A 239 -0.33 -6.59 -15.32
CA THR A 239 -1.37 -6.05 -14.47
C THR A 239 -2.40 -5.29 -15.30
N LYS A 240 -3.66 -5.52 -14.99
CA LYS A 240 -4.72 -4.59 -15.38
C LYS A 240 -4.73 -3.49 -14.31
N PRO A 241 -4.57 -2.19 -14.60
CA PRO A 241 -4.41 -1.18 -13.55
C PRO A 241 -5.74 -0.54 -13.09
N ILE A 242 -6.84 -0.84 -13.79
CA ILE A 242 -8.19 -0.33 -13.53
C ILE A 242 -9.08 -1.52 -13.15
N ARG A 243 -9.91 -1.33 -12.13
CA ARG A 243 -10.83 -2.36 -11.65
C ARG A 243 -12.17 -1.76 -11.23
N LEU A 244 -13.17 -2.61 -11.06
CA LEU A 244 -14.47 -2.22 -10.50
C LEU A 244 -14.51 -2.37 -8.99
N TYR A 245 -15.01 -1.34 -8.31
CA TYR A 245 -15.25 -1.34 -6.88
C TYR A 245 -16.72 -1.08 -6.58
N ASN A 246 -17.27 -1.82 -5.61
CA ASN A 246 -18.63 -1.63 -5.12
C ASN A 246 -18.59 -1.24 -3.63
N ASN A 247 -18.98 -0.01 -3.33
CA ASN A 247 -18.99 0.51 -1.96
C ASN A 247 -20.26 0.13 -1.16
N GLY A 248 -21.13 -0.72 -1.71
CA GLY A 248 -22.42 -1.13 -1.17
C GLY A 248 -23.60 -0.29 -1.66
N GLU A 249 -23.35 0.87 -2.26
CA GLU A 249 -24.38 1.79 -2.78
C GLU A 249 -24.25 1.98 -4.30
N THR A 250 -23.01 2.07 -4.78
CA THR A 250 -22.65 2.31 -6.18
C THR A 250 -21.45 1.47 -6.57
N GLU A 251 -21.43 1.07 -7.85
CA GLU A 251 -20.27 0.45 -8.47
C GLU A 251 -19.56 1.47 -9.37
N PHE A 252 -18.24 1.55 -9.27
CA PHE A 252 -17.43 2.50 -10.05
C PHE A 252 -16.02 1.96 -10.33
N PRO A 253 -15.39 2.39 -11.44
CA PRO A 253 -13.99 2.09 -11.71
C PRO A 253 -13.05 2.80 -10.74
N CYS A 254 -11.98 2.13 -10.34
CA CYS A 254 -10.90 2.67 -9.55
C CYS A 254 -9.54 2.26 -10.08
N PHE A 255 -8.53 3.10 -9.82
CA PHE A 255 -7.14 2.71 -10.00
C PHE A 255 -6.64 1.83 -8.87
N PHE A 256 -6.03 0.70 -9.24
CA PHE A 256 -5.25 -0.16 -8.37
C PHE A 256 -3.92 -0.47 -9.06
N ASN A 257 -2.94 0.42 -8.89
CA ASN A 257 -1.68 0.35 -9.62
C ASN A 257 -0.53 1.13 -8.95
N SER A 258 0.63 1.15 -9.61
CA SER A 258 1.80 1.93 -9.20
C SER A 258 2.36 2.79 -10.35
N VAL A 259 1.55 3.11 -11.36
CA VAL A 259 2.01 3.79 -12.59
C VAL A 259 2.54 5.19 -12.28
N ALA A 260 1.87 5.93 -11.39
CA ALA A 260 2.35 7.25 -10.94
C ALA A 260 3.72 7.15 -10.23
N CYS A 261 3.93 6.08 -9.45
CA CYS A 261 5.20 5.78 -8.79
C CYS A 261 6.33 5.54 -9.78
N PHE A 262 6.19 4.56 -10.66
CA PHE A 262 7.23 4.25 -11.65
C PHE A 262 7.45 5.39 -12.65
N GLY A 263 6.37 6.02 -13.14
CA GLY A 263 6.47 7.17 -14.03
C GLY A 263 7.16 8.36 -13.38
N GLY A 264 6.87 8.64 -12.11
CA GLY A 264 7.54 9.68 -11.33
C GLY A 264 9.02 9.40 -11.11
N ASP A 265 9.37 8.16 -10.78
CA ASP A 265 10.77 7.73 -10.59
C ASP A 265 11.58 7.84 -11.88
N THR A 266 11.04 7.40 -13.02
CA THR A 266 11.68 7.53 -14.33
C THR A 266 11.83 9.00 -14.73
N THR A 267 10.75 9.79 -14.61
CA THR A 267 10.73 11.20 -15.06
C THR A 267 11.65 12.08 -14.23
N LYS A 268 11.65 11.89 -12.91
CA LYS A 268 12.49 12.65 -11.98
C LYS A 268 13.87 12.02 -11.76
N LYS A 269 14.17 10.88 -12.40
CA LYS A 269 15.42 10.13 -12.27
C LYS A 269 15.77 9.81 -10.81
N LEU A 270 14.77 9.42 -10.02
CA LEU A 270 14.89 9.17 -8.58
C LEU A 270 15.31 7.73 -8.27
N SER A 271 15.10 6.80 -9.19
CA SER A 271 15.42 5.39 -9.01
C SER A 271 16.92 5.14 -9.17
N GLY A 272 17.52 4.45 -8.20
CA GLY A 272 18.80 3.73 -8.36
C GLY A 272 18.61 2.31 -8.91
N HIS A 273 17.45 2.02 -9.53
CA HIS A 273 17.12 0.72 -10.09
C HIS A 273 17.62 0.60 -11.54
N ASP A 274 18.93 0.79 -11.74
CA ASP A 274 19.55 0.80 -13.08
C ASP A 274 19.35 -0.52 -13.86
N LYS A 275 18.95 -1.60 -13.17
CA LYS A 275 18.70 -2.93 -13.76
C LYS A 275 17.23 -3.26 -14.04
N THR A 276 16.26 -2.50 -13.52
CA THR A 276 14.83 -2.78 -13.80
C THR A 276 14.38 -2.02 -15.04
N LYS A 277 13.56 -2.64 -15.89
CA LYS A 277 13.05 -1.94 -17.08
C LYS A 277 12.02 -0.88 -16.68
N ASN A 278 11.88 0.12 -17.55
CA ASN A 278 10.80 1.09 -17.44
C ASN A 278 9.44 0.39 -17.57
N ILE A 279 8.43 0.98 -16.94
CA ILE A 279 7.04 0.54 -17.06
C ILE A 279 6.54 0.75 -18.50
N CYS A 280 5.81 -0.23 -19.05
CA CYS A 280 5.26 -0.18 -20.39
C CYS A 280 3.89 -0.93 -20.46
N TYR A 281 3.26 -1.03 -21.63
CA TYR A 281 2.05 -1.82 -21.85
C TYR A 281 2.41 -3.30 -22.13
N ASP A 282 1.47 -4.23 -21.97
CA ASP A 282 1.73 -5.68 -22.14
C ASP A 282 2.16 -6.07 -23.56
N ASP A 283 1.86 -5.24 -24.56
CA ASP A 283 2.31 -5.43 -25.94
C ASP A 283 3.76 -4.95 -26.20
N GLY A 284 4.49 -4.55 -25.15
CA GLY A 284 5.82 -3.95 -25.26
C GLY A 284 5.80 -2.46 -25.63
N THR A 285 4.60 -1.92 -25.85
CA THR A 285 4.20 -0.52 -25.91
C THR A 285 4.85 0.42 -24.89
N GLU A 286 5.76 1.34 -25.18
CA GLU A 286 6.13 2.37 -24.19
C GLU A 286 4.93 3.30 -23.90
N PHE A 287 4.85 3.81 -22.67
CA PHE A 287 3.91 4.88 -22.34
C PHE A 287 4.33 6.17 -23.05
N ASP A 288 3.37 6.93 -23.59
CA ASP A 288 3.64 8.32 -23.95
C ASP A 288 4.06 9.06 -22.66
N PRO A 289 5.22 9.74 -22.64
CA PRO A 289 5.65 10.53 -21.49
C PRO A 289 4.59 11.52 -20.99
N LYS A 290 3.78 12.10 -21.89
CA LYS A 290 2.68 13.00 -21.51
C LYS A 290 1.56 12.29 -20.75
N HIS A 291 1.34 11.00 -21.02
CA HIS A 291 0.39 10.19 -20.26
C HIS A 291 0.91 9.96 -18.83
N LEU A 292 2.19 9.61 -18.68
CA LEU A 292 2.81 9.47 -17.34
C LEU A 292 2.78 10.79 -16.57
N ASP A 293 3.11 11.91 -17.22
CA ASP A 293 3.03 13.24 -16.62
C ASP A 293 1.61 13.59 -16.17
N THR A 294 0.60 13.27 -16.98
CA THR A 294 -0.81 13.51 -16.65
C THR A 294 -1.23 12.67 -15.44
N ILE A 295 -0.90 11.39 -15.41
CA ILE A 295 -1.21 10.49 -14.28
C ILE A 295 -0.54 11.01 -13.01
N LEU A 296 0.74 11.37 -13.08
CA LEU A 296 1.50 11.91 -11.95
C LEU A 296 0.89 13.23 -11.46
N LYS A 297 0.61 14.17 -12.38
CA LYS A 297 -0.03 15.46 -12.08
C LYS A 297 -1.35 15.26 -11.33
N VAL A 298 -2.25 14.42 -11.86
CA VAL A 298 -3.55 14.18 -11.22
C VAL A 298 -3.35 13.52 -9.85
N SER A 299 -2.42 12.57 -9.72
CA SER A 299 -2.12 11.92 -8.43
C SER A 299 -1.68 12.91 -7.35
N LEU A 300 -0.91 13.94 -7.73
CA LEU A 300 -0.46 15.01 -6.84
C LEU A 300 -1.55 16.05 -6.55
N GLN A 301 -2.41 16.34 -7.52
CA GLN A 301 -3.53 17.27 -7.33
C GLN A 301 -4.64 16.69 -6.45
N LYS A 302 -4.79 15.37 -6.46
CA LYS A 302 -5.88 14.66 -5.79
C LYS A 302 -5.47 13.99 -4.48
N SER A 303 -4.25 14.25 -4.01
CA SER A 303 -3.76 13.70 -2.76
C SER A 303 -4.22 14.52 -1.56
N TYR A 304 -4.91 13.86 -0.63
CA TYR A 304 -5.03 14.33 0.73
C TYR A 304 -3.71 14.08 1.48
N HIS A 305 -3.10 15.13 2.00
CA HIS A 305 -1.83 15.05 2.71
C HIS A 305 -2.06 14.82 4.21
N HIS A 306 -2.03 13.56 4.64
CA HIS A 306 -2.24 13.27 6.06
C HIS A 306 -1.08 13.79 6.91
N THR A 307 -1.34 14.87 7.65
CA THR A 307 -0.43 15.42 8.66
C THR A 307 -0.58 14.63 9.96
N TRP A 308 0.46 13.90 10.29
CA TRP A 308 0.50 12.97 11.41
C TRP A 308 0.54 13.66 12.78
N GLN A 309 -0.16 13.07 13.74
CA GLN A 309 0.05 13.28 15.17
C GLN A 309 0.56 11.99 15.82
N ALA A 310 1.40 12.11 16.84
CA ALA A 310 1.85 10.94 17.58
C ALA A 310 0.65 10.22 18.22
N GLY A 311 0.55 8.91 18.00
CA GLY A 311 -0.57 8.06 18.42
C GLY A 311 -1.63 7.84 17.33
N ASP A 312 -1.56 8.55 16.20
CA ASP A 312 -2.48 8.33 15.07
C ASP A 312 -2.31 6.92 14.49
N ILE A 313 -3.44 6.30 14.12
CA ILE A 313 -3.50 5.09 13.31
C ILE A 313 -4.35 5.40 12.07
N ALA A 314 -3.75 5.37 10.88
CA ALA A 314 -4.50 5.40 9.63
C ALA A 314 -4.67 3.97 9.10
N ILE A 315 -5.91 3.59 8.81
CA ILE A 315 -6.29 2.31 8.24
C ILE A 315 -6.75 2.56 6.81
N VAL A 316 -6.11 1.89 5.86
CA VAL A 316 -6.27 2.16 4.42
C VAL A 316 -6.75 0.89 3.74
N ASN A 317 -7.86 0.99 3.01
CA ASN A 317 -8.26 -0.01 2.04
C ASN A 317 -7.31 0.08 0.86
N ASN A 318 -6.35 -0.83 0.79
CA ASN A 318 -5.25 -0.80 -0.18
C ASN A 318 -5.75 -0.87 -1.63
N TYR A 319 -6.96 -1.38 -1.84
CA TYR A 319 -7.54 -1.45 -3.16
C TYR A 319 -8.15 -0.10 -3.58
N LEU A 320 -8.85 0.57 -2.68
CA LEU A 320 -9.56 1.81 -2.97
C LEU A 320 -8.68 3.06 -2.81
N ALA A 321 -7.57 2.98 -2.10
CA ALA A 321 -6.72 4.13 -1.82
C ALA A 321 -5.24 3.83 -2.11
N SER A 322 -4.65 4.65 -2.97
CA SER A 322 -3.20 4.69 -3.14
C SER A 322 -2.57 5.58 -2.07
N HIS A 323 -1.28 5.39 -1.83
CA HIS A 323 -0.52 6.19 -0.88
C HIS A 323 0.89 6.51 -1.38
N GLY A 324 1.52 7.50 -0.77
CA GLY A 324 2.90 7.89 -1.02
C GLY A 324 3.58 8.38 0.25
N ARG A 325 4.70 9.11 0.10
CA ARG A 325 5.46 9.69 1.21
C ARG A 325 6.09 11.01 0.79
N LYS A 326 5.78 12.10 1.50
CA LYS A 326 6.49 13.37 1.28
C LYS A 326 7.89 13.34 1.88
N PRO A 327 8.84 14.11 1.32
CA PRO A 327 10.12 14.39 1.98
C PRO A 327 9.91 15.03 3.35
N TRP A 328 10.87 14.87 4.26
CA TRP A 328 10.78 15.47 5.59
C TRP A 328 12.15 15.83 6.18
N ASN A 329 12.10 16.73 7.17
CA ASN A 329 13.21 17.02 8.07
C ASN A 329 12.74 16.93 9.53
N GLY A 330 13.50 16.27 10.39
CA GLY A 330 13.17 16.06 11.80
C GLY A 330 12.70 14.64 12.13
N GLN A 331 12.08 14.46 13.30
CA GLN A 331 11.66 13.15 13.80
C GLN A 331 10.33 12.74 13.17
N ARG A 332 10.38 11.63 12.44
CA ARG A 332 9.22 10.97 11.84
C ARG A 332 9.38 9.46 12.05
N GLN A 333 8.46 8.85 12.79
CA GLN A 333 8.41 7.41 12.97
C GLN A 333 7.00 6.91 12.67
N ILE A 334 6.83 6.43 11.43
CA ILE A 334 5.61 5.78 10.96
C ILE A 334 5.92 4.30 10.79
N LEU A 335 5.21 3.47 11.53
CA LEU A 335 5.26 2.01 11.44
C LEU A 335 4.14 1.51 10.54
N VAL A 336 4.28 0.29 10.04
CA VAL A 336 3.30 -0.33 9.15
C VAL A 336 2.97 -1.76 9.57
N SER A 337 1.70 -2.12 9.40
CA SER A 337 1.18 -3.49 9.46
C SER A 337 0.35 -3.75 8.20
N MET A 338 0.46 -4.96 7.65
CA MET A 338 -0.25 -5.36 6.43
C MET A 338 -1.15 -6.55 6.74
N TRP A 339 -2.40 -6.46 6.33
CA TRP A 339 -3.43 -7.44 6.64
C TRP A 339 -4.22 -7.78 5.39
N ASP A 340 -4.72 -9.01 5.34
CA ASP A 340 -5.49 -9.52 4.22
C ASP A 340 -6.82 -10.08 4.68
N THR A 341 -7.80 -10.05 3.77
CA THR A 341 -9.09 -10.71 3.95
C THR A 341 -8.98 -12.13 3.42
N PRO A 342 -9.10 -13.17 4.27
CA PRO A 342 -9.01 -14.55 3.82
C PRO A 342 -10.07 -14.86 2.76
N ASN A 343 -9.69 -15.61 1.72
CA ASN A 343 -10.59 -16.02 0.63
C ASN A 343 -11.32 -14.86 -0.06
N LYS A 344 -10.74 -13.66 -0.09
CA LYS A 344 -11.32 -12.52 -0.81
C LYS A 344 -11.58 -12.89 -2.27
N ALA A 345 -12.73 -12.45 -2.80
CA ALA A 345 -12.99 -12.53 -4.23
C ALA A 345 -11.99 -11.63 -4.97
N GLU A 346 -11.51 -12.06 -6.13
CA GLU A 346 -10.84 -11.14 -7.02
C GLU A 346 -11.86 -10.12 -7.53
N PHE A 347 -11.51 -8.85 -7.40
CA PHE A 347 -12.37 -7.79 -7.90
C PHE A 347 -12.44 -7.85 -9.43
N PRO A 348 -13.63 -7.68 -10.02
CA PRO A 348 -13.78 -7.73 -11.46
C PRO A 348 -12.95 -6.64 -12.14
N HIS A 349 -12.38 -7.01 -13.28
CA HIS A 349 -11.74 -6.04 -14.18
C HIS A 349 -12.82 -5.14 -14.78
N TYR A 350 -12.49 -3.85 -14.95
CA TYR A 350 -13.35 -2.88 -15.64
C TYR A 350 -13.41 -3.18 -17.14
#